data_AF-A0A2N7BFZ6-F1
#
_entry.id   AF-A0A2N7BFZ6-F1
#
_cell.length_a   1.000
_cell.length_b   1.000
_cell.length_c   1.000
_cell.angle_alpha   90.00
_cell.angle_beta   90.00
_cell.angle_gamma   90.00
#
_symmetry.space_group_name_H-M   'P 1'
#
loop_
_entity.id
_entity.type
_entity.pdbx_description
1 polymer ?
#
loop_
_entity_poly.entity_id
_entity_poly.type
_entity_poly.pdbx_seq_one_letter_code
_entity_poly.pdbx_strand_id
1 'polypeptide(L)'
;MVVNYRQVLEHISEAVFLLDANGYIQYCNPGATRLTGYSVNDLNHQSMALLRSGGNDLIQAEYERTVALREGFTHSKNWIFRKDGSFFGVK
;
A
#
# COMPACT_ATOMS: atom_id res chain seq x y z
N MET A 1 -2.11 -6.60 -30.03
CA MET A 1 -1.19 -5.84 -29.15
C MET A 1 -1.32 -6.46 -27.76
N VAL A 2 -0.31 -7.16 -27.27
CA VAL A 2 -0.34 -7.76 -25.92
C VAL A 2 0.10 -6.67 -24.94
N VAL A 3 -0.79 -6.24 -24.05
CA VAL A 3 -0.45 -5.26 -23.02
C VAL A 3 0.39 -5.96 -21.96
N ASN A 4 1.62 -5.48 -21.73
CA ASN A 4 2.46 -5.97 -20.65
C ASN A 4 2.15 -5.21 -19.36
N TYR A 5 1.25 -5.76 -18.54
CA TYR A 5 0.83 -5.17 -17.27
C TYR A 5 2.01 -4.84 -16.34
N ARG A 6 3.08 -5.64 -16.39
CA ARG A 6 4.28 -5.40 -15.58
C ARG A 6 4.97 -4.08 -15.94
N GLN A 7 5.11 -3.78 -17.22
CA GLN A 7 5.72 -2.51 -17.64
C GLN A 7 4.90 -1.31 -17.20
N VAL A 8 3.57 -1.42 -17.25
CA VAL A 8 2.68 -0.36 -16.74
C VAL A 8 2.93 -0.14 -15.25
N LEU A 9 2.85 -1.21 -14.44
CA LEU A 9 3.05 -1.13 -13.00
C LEU A 9 4.44 -0.61 -12.61
N GLU A 10 5.48 -0.94 -13.37
CA GLU A 10 6.85 -0.49 -13.14
C GLU A 10 7.05 1.03 -13.38
N HIS A 11 6.24 1.63 -14.27
CA HIS A 11 6.43 3.01 -14.73
C HIS A 11 5.38 4.01 -14.25
N ILE A 12 4.21 3.57 -13.76
CA ILE A 12 3.25 4.50 -13.16
C ILE A 12 3.82 5.17 -11.91
N SER A 13 3.40 6.42 -11.68
CA SER A 13 3.83 7.21 -10.52
C SER A 13 3.18 6.75 -9.21
N GLU A 14 2.04 6.09 -9.29
CA GLU A 14 1.27 5.63 -8.15
C GLU A 14 1.97 4.46 -7.43
N ALA A 15 1.79 4.41 -6.11
CA ALA A 15 2.18 3.27 -5.30
C ALA A 15 1.17 2.15 -5.48
N VAL A 16 1.62 0.98 -5.90
CA VAL A 16 0.81 -0.23 -6.00
C VAL A 16 1.38 -1.29 -5.09
N PHE A 17 0.52 -1.88 -4.28
CA PHE A 17 0.83 -3.00 -3.39
C PHE A 17 -0.09 -4.17 -3.70
N LEU A 18 0.47 -5.37 -3.67
CA LEU A 18 -0.30 -6.61 -3.57
C LEU A 18 -0.20 -7.10 -2.14
N LEU A 19 -1.34 -7.34 -1.51
CA LEU A 19 -1.42 -7.86 -0.15
C LEU A 19 -1.96 -9.28 -0.16
N ASP A 20 -1.56 -10.07 0.85
CA ASP A 20 -2.20 -11.34 1.14
C ASP A 20 -3.52 -11.17 1.91
N ALA A 21 -4.15 -12.32 2.18
CA ALA A 21 -5.28 -12.50 3.09
C ALA A 21 -5.27 -11.56 4.30
N ASN A 22 -4.12 -11.51 4.98
CA ASN A 22 -3.92 -10.93 6.30
C ASN A 22 -3.32 -9.51 6.25
N GLY A 23 -3.18 -8.93 5.05
CA GLY A 23 -2.65 -7.58 4.87
C GLY A 23 -1.12 -7.48 4.84
N TYR A 24 -0.41 -8.59 4.62
CA TYR A 24 1.04 -8.58 4.41
C TYR A 24 1.37 -8.35 2.94
N ILE A 25 2.39 -7.53 2.70
CA ILE A 25 2.81 -7.13 1.35
C ILE A 25 3.53 -8.30 0.67
N GLN A 26 2.99 -8.73 -0.48
CA GLN A 26 3.58 -9.77 -1.35
C GLN A 26 4.29 -9.17 -2.57
N TYR A 27 3.92 -7.94 -2.95
CA TYR A 27 4.57 -7.19 -4.01
C TYR A 27 4.36 -5.69 -3.81
N CYS A 28 5.36 -4.90 -4.20
CA CYS A 28 5.25 -3.45 -4.34
C CYS A 28 5.93 -3.01 -5.63
N ASN A 29 5.36 -2.02 -6.30
CA ASN A 29 5.97 -1.45 -7.50
C ASN A 29 7.05 -0.41 -7.14
N PRO A 30 7.88 0.04 -8.10
CA PRO A 30 8.86 1.11 -7.88
C PRO A 30 8.22 2.45 -7.43
N GLY A 31 6.96 2.70 -7.77
CA GLY A 31 6.22 3.87 -7.27
C GLY A 31 6.07 3.84 -5.75
N ALA A 32 5.76 2.68 -5.18
CA ALA A 32 5.63 2.49 -3.74
C ALA A 32 6.94 2.76 -3.00
N THR A 33 8.08 2.32 -3.52
CA THR A 33 9.37 2.56 -2.87
C THR A 33 9.73 4.04 -2.90
N ARG A 34 9.54 4.71 -4.05
CA ARG A 34 9.78 6.16 -4.18
C ARG A 34 8.89 7.00 -3.25
N LEU A 35 7.61 6.65 -3.14
CA LEU A 35 6.65 7.44 -2.36
C LEU A 35 6.78 7.23 -0.85
N THR A 36 7.08 6.00 -0.42
CA THR A 36 7.15 5.65 1.01
C THR A 36 8.55 5.73 1.59
N GLY A 37 9.60 5.70 0.76
CA GLY A 37 11.00 5.68 1.18
C GLY A 37 11.48 4.31 1.70
N TYR A 38 10.62 3.29 1.68
CA TYR A 38 11.00 1.91 2.00
C TYR A 38 11.52 1.18 0.77
N SER A 39 12.57 0.38 0.94
CA SER A 39 13.04 -0.52 -0.13
C SER A 39 12.11 -1.72 -0.29
N VAL A 40 12.21 -2.43 -1.42
CA VAL A 40 11.46 -3.68 -1.63
C VAL A 40 11.73 -4.68 -0.50
N ASN A 41 12.98 -4.78 -0.03
CA ASN A 41 13.35 -5.68 1.06
C ASN A 41 12.76 -5.25 2.40
N ASP A 42 12.60 -3.95 2.64
CA ASP A 42 11.92 -3.46 3.85
C ASP A 42 10.41 -3.74 3.80
N LEU A 43 9.81 -3.82 2.61
CA LEU A 43 8.36 -3.98 2.44
C LEU A 43 7.94 -5.45 2.32
N ASN A 44 8.78 -6.29 1.74
CA ASN A 44 8.40 -7.66 1.43
C ASN A 44 8.05 -8.45 2.71
N HIS A 45 6.88 -9.08 2.71
CA HIS A 45 6.28 -9.79 3.84
C HIS A 45 6.07 -8.95 5.12
N GLN A 46 6.15 -7.62 5.04
CA GLN A 46 5.76 -6.74 6.13
C GLN A 46 4.27 -6.43 6.09
N SER A 47 3.69 -6.11 7.25
CA SER A 47 2.31 -5.67 7.34
C SER A 47 2.16 -4.27 6.73
N MET A 48 1.13 -4.06 5.90
CA MET A 48 0.77 -2.74 5.38
C MET A 48 0.53 -1.69 6.49
N ALA A 49 0.27 -2.14 7.72
CA ALA A 49 0.17 -1.30 8.91
C ALA A 49 1.42 -0.46 9.19
N LEU A 50 2.59 -0.86 8.67
CA LEU A 50 3.85 -0.11 8.84
C LEU A 50 3.75 1.32 8.27
N LEU A 51 2.85 1.56 7.31
CA LEU A 51 2.64 2.85 6.65
C LEU A 51 1.64 3.75 7.39
N ARG A 52 1.18 3.36 8.59
CA ARG A 52 0.15 4.04 9.38
C ARG A 52 0.74 4.61 10.68
N SER A 53 0.10 5.62 11.29
CA SER A 53 0.56 6.16 12.59
C SER A 53 0.23 5.29 13.81
N GLY A 54 -0.55 4.21 13.64
CA GLY A 54 -1.07 3.40 14.75
C GLY A 54 -2.44 3.87 15.25
N GLY A 55 -2.93 3.25 16.32
CA GLY A 55 -4.19 3.64 16.98
C GLY A 55 -5.40 3.56 16.06
N ASN A 56 -6.14 4.69 15.94
CA ASN A 56 -7.35 4.77 15.12
C ASN A 56 -7.11 4.43 13.64
N ASP A 57 -5.91 4.70 13.10
CA ASP A 57 -5.58 4.37 11.71
C ASP A 57 -5.55 2.86 11.47
N LEU A 58 -5.18 2.06 12.47
CA LEU A 58 -5.19 0.59 12.36
C LEU A 58 -6.61 0.03 12.39
N ILE A 59 -7.50 0.62 13.20
CA ILE A 59 -8.92 0.27 13.23
C ILE A 59 -9.55 0.58 11.87
N GLN A 60 -9.25 1.76 11.32
CA GLN A 60 -9.70 2.16 10.00
C GLN A 60 -9.16 1.23 8.90
N ALA A 61 -7.88 0.85 8.96
CA ALA A 61 -7.29 -0.08 8.00
C ALA A 61 -7.94 -1.47 8.03
N GLU A 62 -8.28 -1.98 9.22
CA GLU A 62 -8.97 -3.28 9.34
C GLU A 62 -10.41 -3.20 8.82
N TYR A 63 -11.11 -2.09 9.07
CA TYR A 63 -12.42 -1.84 8.47
C TYR A 63 -12.34 -1.78 6.94
N GLU A 64 -11.38 -1.04 6.39
CA GLU A 64 -11.14 -0.93 4.95
C GLU A 64 -10.88 -2.29 4.31
N ARG A 65 -10.03 -3.11 4.94
CA ARG A 65 -9.73 -4.49 4.51
C ARG A 65 -10.99 -5.35 4.54
N THR A 66 -11.78 -5.27 5.60
CA THR A 66 -13.04 -6.02 5.73
C THR A 66 -14.01 -5.67 4.61
N VAL A 67 -14.17 -4.38 4.31
CA VAL A 67 -15.01 -3.91 3.20
C VAL A 67 -14.47 -4.39 1.86
N ALA A 68 -13.16 -4.27 1.62
CA ALA A 68 -12.54 -4.72 0.37
C ALA A 68 -12.69 -6.23 0.15
N LEU A 69 -12.58 -7.05 1.21
CA LEU A 69 -12.80 -8.50 1.13
C LEU A 69 -14.26 -8.86 0.83
N ARG A 70 -15.21 -8.03 1.28
CA ARG A 70 -16.65 -8.27 1.08
C ARG A 70 -17.16 -7.76 -0.27
N GLU A 71 -16.73 -6.56 -0.67
CA GLU A 71 -17.25 -5.82 -1.83
C GLU A 71 -16.30 -5.87 -3.04
N GLY A 72 -15.08 -6.37 -2.88
CA GLY A 72 -14.04 -6.40 -3.91
C GLY A 72 -13.25 -5.09 -4.07
N PHE A 73 -13.66 -4.02 -3.40
CA PHE A 73 -12.94 -2.74 -3.39
C PHE A 73 -13.25 -1.93 -2.13
N THR A 74 -12.37 -0.98 -1.84
CA THR A 74 -12.61 0.08 -0.85
C THR A 74 -11.95 1.36 -1.34
N HIS A 75 -12.40 2.50 -0.84
CA HIS A 75 -11.83 3.80 -1.15
C HIS A 75 -11.82 4.65 0.10
N SER A 76 -10.67 5.24 0.40
CA SER A 76 -10.46 5.97 1.64
C SER A 76 -9.42 7.06 1.49
N LYS A 77 -9.63 8.15 2.24
CA LYS A 77 -8.64 9.21 2.38
C LYS A 77 -7.84 8.94 3.63
N ASN A 78 -6.53 8.84 3.48
CA ASN A 78 -5.65 8.36 4.53
C ASN A 78 -4.33 9.12 4.55
N TRP A 79 -3.67 9.13 5.70
CA TRP A 79 -2.27 9.53 5.80
C TRP A 79 -1.37 8.32 5.63
N ILE A 80 -0.31 8.48 4.83
CA ILE A 80 0.76 7.50 4.67
C ILE A 80 2.02 8.05 5.30
N PHE A 81 2.59 7.27 6.22
CA PHE A 81 3.84 7.60 6.91
C PHE A 81 5.02 6.93 6.20
N ARG A 82 6.06 7.73 5.96
CA ARG A 82 7.30 7.32 5.29
C ARG A 82 8.31 6.79 6.30
N LYS A 83 9.34 6.09 5.78
CA LYS A 83 10.45 5.56 6.58
C LYS A 83 11.21 6.63 7.37
N ASP A 84 11.28 7.84 6.83
CA ASP A 84 11.94 8.99 7.47
C ASP A 84 11.07 9.72 8.52
N GLY A 85 9.83 9.25 8.73
CA GLY A 85 8.87 9.85 9.66
C GLY A 85 8.02 10.99 9.08
N SER A 86 8.30 11.45 7.85
CA SER A 86 7.41 12.37 7.14
C SER A 86 6.13 11.66 6.69
N PHE A 87 5.10 12.42 6.30
CA PHE A 87 3.84 11.84 5.84
C PHE A 87 3.23 12.61 4.67
N PHE A 88 2.26 12.00 4.01
CA PHE A 88 1.48 12.61 2.94
C PHE A 88 0.06 12.04 2.88
N GLY A 89 -0.87 12.84 2.37
CA GLY A 89 -2.26 12.44 2.21
C GLY A 89 -2.45 11.69 0.90
N VAL A 90 -3.15 10.57 0.97
CA VAL A 90 -3.71 9.88 -0.19
C VAL A 90 -5.22 10.02 -0.17
N LYS A 91 -5.81 10.05 -1.36
CA LYS A 91 -7.24 10.23 -1.54
C LYS A 91 -7.79 9.27 -2.56
#